data_AF-A0AAW2D7Y6-F1
#
_entry.id   AF-A0AAW2D7Y6-F1
#
_cell.length_a   1.000
_cell.length_b   1.000
_cell.length_c   1.000
_cell.angle_alpha   90.00
_cell.angle_beta   90.00
_cell.angle_gamma   90.00
#
_symmetry.space_group_name_H-M   'P 1'
#
loop_
_entity.id
_entity.type
_entity.pdbx_description
1 polymer ?
#
loop_
_entity_poly.entity_id
_entity_poly.type
_entity_poly.pdbx_seq_one_letter_code
_entity_poly.pdbx_strand_id
1 'polypeptide(L)' 'MEEYKNIKITVQATPKGEGSLVHWTLEYEKLHENIIEPYTLLQHALVLSKDLDAHLVQA' A
#
# COMPACT_ATOMS: atom_id res chain seq x y z
N MET A 1 -4.90 -7.12 -11.30
CA MET A 1 -4.83 -8.24 -10.34
C MET A 1 -4.80 -9.58 -11.05
N GLU A 2 -5.45 -9.72 -12.21
CA GLU A 2 -5.44 -10.96 -13.02
C GLU A 2 -4.04 -11.41 -13.47
N GLU A 3 -3.04 -10.53 -13.45
CA GLU A 3 -1.64 -10.86 -13.75
C GLU A 3 -0.89 -11.50 -12.57
N TYR A 4 -1.48 -11.56 -11.38
CA TYR A 4 -0.83 -12.10 -10.19
C TYR A 4 -1.65 -13.26 -9.65
N LYS A 5 -0.96 -14.36 -9.36
CA LYS A 5 -1.59 -15.56 -8.80
C LYS A 5 -2.06 -15.32 -7.36
N ASN A 6 -1.24 -14.60 -6.60
CA ASN A 6 -1.53 -14.21 -5.23
C ASN A 6 -1.08 -12.75 -5.05
N ILE A 7 -1.93 -11.94 -4.43
CA ILE A 7 -1.59 -10.61 -3.93
C ILE A 7 -2.10 -10.51 -2.50
N LYS A 8 -1.22 -10.12 -1.58
CA LYS A 8 -1.57 -9.80 -0.21
C LYS A 8 -1.02 -8.44 0.14
N ILE A 9 -1.89 -7.60 0.69
CA ILE A 9 -1.55 -6.25 1.13
C ILE A 9 -1.73 -6.21 2.64
N THR A 10 -0.67 -5.82 3.34
CA THR A 10 -0.68 -5.64 4.79
C THR A 10 -0.46 -4.16 5.09
N VAL A 11 -1.34 -3.58 5.89
CA VAL A 11 -1.23 -2.20 6.37
C VAL A 11 -1.03 -2.24 7.88
N GLN A 12 0.09 -1.69 8.34
CA GLN A 12 0.41 -1.62 9.76
C GLN A 12 0.60 -0.16 10.15
N ALA A 13 -0.28 0.34 11.01
CA ALA A 13 -0.14 1.66 11.62
C ALA A 13 0.49 1.51 13.00
N THR A 14 1.65 2.13 13.22
CA THR A 14 2.31 2.18 14.52
C THR A 14 2.21 3.61 15.07
N PRO A 15 1.57 3.84 16.23
CA PRO A 15 1.48 5.17 16.83
C PRO A 15 2.85 5.81 17.02
N LYS A 16 3.00 7.09 16.66
CA LYS A 16 4.25 7.84 16.77
C LYS A 16 3.97 9.33 16.96
N GLY A 17 3.97 9.79 18.21
CA GLY A 17 3.69 11.19 18.57
C GLY A 17 2.28 11.60 18.15
N GLU A 18 2.14 12.77 17.54
CA GLU A 18 0.88 13.26 16.93
C GLU A 18 0.64 12.58 15.57
N GLY A 19 0.44 11.26 15.57
CA GLY A 19 0.16 10.50 14.36
C GLY A 19 0.57 9.04 14.43
N SER A 20 0.67 8.41 13.26
CA SER A 20 1.12 7.02 13.11
C SER A 20 2.07 6.89 11.93
N LEU A 21 3.08 6.03 12.08
CA LEU A 21 3.90 5.55 10.97
C LEU A 21 3.16 4.38 10.30
N VAL A 22 2.75 4.58 9.06
CA VAL A 22 2.06 3.55 8.26
C VAL A 22 3.08 2.79 7.41
N HIS A 23 3.18 1.48 7.62
CA HIS A 23 3.94 0.57 6.78
C HIS A 23 3.00 -0.20 5.87
N TRP A 24 3.23 -0.06 4.56
CA TRP A 24 2.57 -0.86 3.53
C TRP A 24 3.51 -1.99 3.08
N THR A 25 3.04 -3.22 3.19
CA THR A 25 3.74 -4.39 2.68
C THR A 25 2.90 -5.03 1.59
N LEU A 26 3.51 -5.21 0.42
CA LEU A 26 2.91 -5.88 -0.73
C LEU A 26 3.65 -7.19 -0.98
N GLU A 27 2.97 -8.31 -0.72
CA GLU A 27 3.45 -9.66 -0.99
C GLU A 27 2.72 -10.17 -2.24
N TYR A 28 3.45 -10.64 -3.26
CA TYR A 28 2.83 -11.05 -4.52
C TYR A 28 3.57 -12.20 -5.20
N GLU A 29 2.81 -12.98 -5.98
CA GLU A 29 3.31 -14.03 -6.86
C GLU A 29 2.85 -13.71 -8.29
N LYS A 30 3.80 -13.51 -9.20
CA LYS A 30 3.51 -13.30 -10.62
C LYS A 30 3.03 -14.60 -11.25
N LEU A 31 2.10 -14.53 -12.21
CA LEU A 31 1.71 -15.72 -12.99
C LEU A 31 2.84 -16.24 -13.91
N HIS A 32 3.70 -15.34 -14.40
CA HIS A 32 4.92 -15.68 -15.14
C HIS A 32 5.95 -14.54 -15.02
N GLU A 33 7.23 -14.80 -15.30
CA GLU A 33 8.35 -13.88 -15.01
C GLU A 33 8.23 -12.51 -15.68
N ASN A 34 7.63 -12.45 -16.88
CA ASN A 34 7.53 -11.23 -17.69
C ASN A 34 6.50 -10.20 -17.18
N ILE A 35 5.82 -10.49 -16.08
CA ILE A 35 4.84 -9.57 -15.50
C ILE A 35 5.58 -8.44 -14.79
N ILE A 36 5.14 -7.22 -15.06
CA ILE A 36 5.73 -5.99 -14.52
C ILE A 36 5.59 -6.01 -13.00
N GLU A 37 6.57 -5.45 -12.29
CA GLU A 37 6.47 -5.32 -10.84
C GLU A 37 5.34 -4.36 -10.44
N PRO A 38 4.58 -4.63 -9.36
CA PRO A 38 3.44 -3.83 -8.95
C PRO A 38 3.83 -2.52 -8.22
N TYR A 39 4.93 -1.87 -8.61
CA TYR A 39 5.40 -0.64 -7.98
C TYR A 39 4.38 0.49 -8.07
N THR A 40 3.59 0.53 -9.14
CA THR A 40 2.48 1.49 -9.28
C THR A 40 1.46 1.32 -8.16
N LEU A 41 1.17 0.08 -7.72
CA LEU A 41 0.25 -0.18 -6.61
C LEU A 41 0.78 0.36 -5.28
N LEU A 42 2.10 0.24 -5.04
CA LEU A 42 2.74 0.85 -3.87
C LEU A 42 2.69 2.39 -3.92
N GLN A 43 2.87 3.00 -5.09
CA GLN A 43 2.71 4.44 -5.27
C GLN A 43 1.26 4.89 -5.00
N HIS A 44 0.27 4.14 -5.47
CA HIS A 44 -1.13 4.41 -5.16
C HIS A 44 -1.42 4.33 -3.66
N ALA A 45 -0.88 3.33 -2.96
CA ALA A 45 -1.02 3.21 -1.51
C ALA A 45 -0.44 4.42 -0.75
N LEU A 46 0.67 4.99 -1.24
CA LEU A 46 1.25 6.22 -0.69
C LEU A 46 0.32 7.43 -0.91
N VAL A 47 -0.24 7.60 -2.11
CA VAL A 47 -1.18 8.70 -2.42
C VAL A 47 -2.43 8.57 -1.55
N LEU A 48 -3.03 7.38 -1.50
CA LEU A 48 -4.18 7.08 -0.64
C LEU A 48 -3.91 7.43 0.83
N SER A 49 -2.73 7.10 1.34
CA SER A 49 -2.36 7.39 2.73
C SER A 49 -2.31 8.89 3.01
N LYS A 50 -1.83 9.70 2.05
CA LYS A 50 -1.81 11.16 2.17
C LYS A 50 -3.20 11.77 2.09
N ASP A 51 -4.06 11.26 1.21
CA ASP A 51 -5.43 11.73 1.10
C ASP A 51 -6.22 11.43 2.38
N LEU A 52 -6.05 10.23 2.94
CA LEU A 52 -6.65 9.85 4.22
C LEU A 52 -6.17 10.74 5.37
N ASP A 53 -4.87 11.02 5.46
CA ASP A 53 -4.30 11.94 6.46
C ASP A 53 -4.93 13.33 6.34
N ALA A 54 -4.99 13.88 5.11
CA ALA A 54 -5.60 15.18 4.85
C ALA A 54 -7.10 15.24 5.21
N HIS A 55 -7.84 14.14 5.04
CA HIS A 55 -9.27 14.08 5.36
C HIS A 55 -9.53 13.86 6.86
N LEU A 56 -8.67 13.10 7.55
CA LEU A 56 -8.81 12.81 8.99
C LEU A 56 -8.38 14.00 9.86
N VAL A 57 -7.44 14.83 9.40
CA VAL A 57 -7.05 16.08 10.09
C VAL A 57 -8.14 17.16 10.00
N GLN A 58 -9.13 17.02 9.12
CA GLN A 58 -10.23 17.97 8.92
C GLN A 58 -11.49 17.69 9.77
N ALA A 59 -11.51 16.62 10.58
CA ALA A 59 -12.67 16.19 11.38
C ALA A 59 -12.59 16.58 12.86
#